data_AF-A0A1Y1KI62-F1
#
_entry.id   AF-A0A1Y1KI62-F1
#
_cell.length_a   1.000
_cell.length_b   1.000
_cell.length_c   1.000
_cell.angle_alpha   90.00
_cell.angle_beta   90.00
_cell.angle_gamma   90.00
#
_symmetry.space_group_name_H-M   'P 1'
#
loop_
_entity.id
_entity.type
_entity.pdbx_description
1 polymer ?
#
loop_
_entity_poly.entity_id
_entity_poly.type
_entity_poly.pdbx_seq_one_letter_code
_entity_poly.pdbx_strand_id
1 'polypeptide(L)'
;DYQINAGNKDSKFKLVVTGNPTGETSYLHLETTGKLDRETFGFYVLNISARDGGNPPKHGYLQVNVTILDVNDNPPIFDHSDYIVSLNESVPPGTPVLQVMATDNDLGDNAKITYYL
;
A
#
# COMPACT_ATOMS: atom_id res chain seq x y z
N ASP A 1 1.55 27.68 11.76
CA ASP A 1 0.60 26.76 11.10
C ASP A 1 1.32 25.70 10.28
N TYR A 2 0.77 24.47 10.21
CA TYR A 2 1.34 23.35 9.44
C TYR A 2 0.35 22.86 8.38
N GLN A 3 0.82 22.56 7.18
CA GLN A 3 -0.03 22.13 6.07
C GLN A 3 0.67 21.09 5.19
N ILE A 4 -0.12 20.16 4.61
CA ILE A 4 0.37 19.27 3.54
C ILE A 4 0.06 19.93 2.20
N ASN A 5 1.10 20.38 1.50
CA ASN A 5 0.97 21.12 0.24
C ASN A 5 0.80 20.19 -0.97
N ALA A 6 1.38 18.98 -0.92
CA ALA A 6 1.36 18.04 -2.03
C ALA A 6 1.61 16.59 -1.57
N GLY A 7 1.29 15.64 -2.46
CA GLY A 7 1.59 14.21 -2.30
C GLY A 7 0.61 13.39 -1.47
N ASN A 8 -0.38 14.04 -0.86
CA ASN A 8 -1.45 13.39 -0.11
C ASN A 8 -2.58 12.92 -1.04
N LYS A 9 -2.33 11.84 -1.79
CA LYS A 9 -3.36 11.25 -2.68
C LYS A 9 -4.56 10.81 -1.85
N ASP A 10 -5.76 11.03 -2.39
CA ASP A 10 -7.05 10.73 -1.75
C ASP A 10 -7.24 11.27 -0.34
N SER A 11 -6.47 12.30 0.05
CA SER A 11 -6.51 12.90 1.39
C SER A 11 -6.34 11.88 2.53
N LYS A 12 -5.52 10.83 2.31
CA LYS A 12 -5.32 9.71 3.25
C LYS A 12 -4.60 10.08 4.54
N PHE A 13 -3.93 11.23 4.58
CA PHE A 13 -3.17 11.70 5.74
C PHE A 13 -3.63 13.08 6.20
N LYS A 14 -3.59 13.32 7.51
CA LYS A 14 -3.80 14.64 8.11
C LYS A 14 -2.73 14.93 9.15
N LEU A 15 -2.37 16.19 9.27
CA LEU A 15 -1.47 16.68 10.31
C LEU A 15 -2.28 17.08 11.53
N VAL A 16 -1.91 16.55 12.69
CA VAL A 16 -2.57 16.82 13.97
C VAL A 16 -1.54 17.39 14.93
N VAL A 17 -1.90 18.51 15.56
CA VAL A 17 -1.12 19.11 16.64
C VAL A 17 -1.81 18.79 17.95
N THR A 18 -1.13 18.04 18.81
CA THR A 18 -1.64 17.68 20.13
C THR A 18 -0.82 18.41 21.19
N GLY A 19 -1.53 19.14 22.06
CA GLY A 19 -0.92 19.72 23.26
C GLY A 19 -0.70 18.64 24.31
N ASN A 20 0.47 18.64 24.96
CA ASN A 20 0.70 17.77 26.11
C ASN A 20 -0.25 18.17 27.25
N PRO A 21 -0.94 17.23 27.92
CA PRO A 21 -1.78 17.51 29.09
C PRO A 21 -1.05 18.20 30.25
N THR A 22 0.28 18.17 30.31
CA THR A 22 1.08 18.94 31.28
C THR A 22 1.29 20.41 30.89
N GLY A 23 0.88 20.83 29.68
CA GLY A 23 0.91 22.21 29.21
C GLY A 23 2.26 22.71 28.66
N GLU A 24 3.31 21.91 28.69
CA GLU A 24 4.67 22.39 28.40
C GLU A 24 5.09 22.31 26.92
N THR A 25 4.55 21.37 26.14
CA THR A 25 4.95 21.17 24.73
C THR A 25 3.79 20.69 23.87
N SER A 26 3.68 21.19 22.63
CA SER A 26 2.83 20.61 21.59
C SER A 26 3.69 19.77 20.65
N TYR A 27 3.17 18.64 20.18
CA TYR A 27 3.83 17.84 19.15
C TYR A 27 2.94 17.69 17.92
N LEU A 28 3.60 17.65 16.77
CA LEU A 28 2.99 17.44 15.46
C LEU A 28 3.12 15.96 15.13
N HIS A 29 2.01 15.33 14.73
CA HIS A 29 2.02 13.96 14.25
C HIS A 29 1.10 13.80 13.04
N LEU A 30 1.31 12.71 12.32
CA LEU A 30 0.56 12.37 11.10
C LEU A 30 -0.44 11.27 11.46
N GLU A 31 -1.71 11.52 11.21
CA GLU A 31 -2.77 10.52 11.36
C GLU A 31 -3.30 10.11 9.98
N THR A 32 -3.71 8.85 9.86
CA THR A 32 -4.46 8.38 8.69
C THR A 32 -5.92 8.78 8.81
N THR A 33 -6.56 9.11 7.68
CA THR A 33 -7.98 9.49 7.62
C THR A 33 -8.88 8.32 7.21
N GLY A 34 -8.29 7.21 6.76
CA GLY A 34 -9.02 6.02 6.34
C GLY A 34 -8.08 4.85 6.07
N LYS A 35 -8.64 3.79 5.47
CA LYS A 35 -7.87 2.59 5.11
C LYS A 35 -6.81 2.93 4.05
N LEU A 36 -5.62 2.40 4.29
CA LEU A 36 -4.52 2.38 3.35
C LEU A 36 -4.54 1.03 2.63
N ASP A 37 -4.18 1.06 1.37
CA ASP A 37 -4.22 -0.07 0.45
C ASP A 37 -2.96 0.06 -0.42
N ARG A 38 -2.11 -0.97 -0.37
CA ARG A 38 -0.80 -0.96 -1.02
C ARG A 38 -0.95 -1.23 -2.51
N GLU A 39 -1.91 -2.06 -2.88
CA GLU A 39 -2.29 -2.46 -4.24
C GLU A 39 -2.75 -1.23 -5.03
N THR A 40 -3.42 -0.28 -4.36
CA THR A 40 -3.78 1.02 -4.94
C THR A 40 -2.61 2.01 -4.92
N PHE A 41 -2.00 2.27 -3.75
CA PHE A 41 -0.87 3.20 -3.63
C PHE A 41 0.14 2.74 -2.56
N GLY A 42 1.21 2.07 -3.00
CA GLY A 42 2.28 1.60 -2.10
C GLY A 42 3.21 2.68 -1.52
N PHE A 43 3.18 3.92 -2.03
CA PHE A 43 4.05 4.99 -1.52
C PHE A 43 3.43 6.40 -1.64
N TYR A 44 3.77 7.25 -0.67
CA TYR A 44 3.40 8.66 -0.61
C TYR A 44 4.62 9.52 -0.30
N VAL A 45 4.67 10.69 -0.93
CA VAL A 45 5.74 11.67 -0.75
C VAL A 45 5.10 13.00 -0.37
N LEU A 46 4.91 13.20 0.93
CA LEU A 46 4.17 14.33 1.47
C LEU A 46 5.08 15.56 1.56
N ASN A 47 4.68 16.66 0.93
CA ASN A 47 5.37 17.94 1.08
C ASN A 47 4.64 18.78 2.14
N ILE A 48 5.29 19.02 3.28
CA ILE A 48 4.75 19.74 4.41
C ILE A 48 5.34 21.14 4.46
N SER A 49 4.51 22.17 4.70
CA SER A 49 4.98 23.51 5.05
C SER A 49 4.67 23.87 6.50
N ALA A 50 5.54 24.68 7.08
CA ALA A 50 5.33 25.37 8.34
C ALA A 50 5.39 26.88 8.09
N ARG A 51 4.39 27.64 8.55
CA ARG A 51 4.32 29.10 8.46
C ARG A 51 4.59 29.73 9.82
N ASP A 52 5.50 30.69 9.87
CA ASP A 52 5.77 31.49 11.08
C ASP A 52 4.73 32.62 11.29
N GLY A 53 4.76 33.25 12.47
CA GLY A 53 3.88 34.37 12.81
C GLY A 53 4.43 35.75 12.42
N GLY A 54 5.48 35.81 11.59
CA GLY A 54 6.15 37.06 11.23
C GLY A 54 5.34 37.95 10.29
N ASN A 55 5.77 39.21 10.16
CA ASN A 55 5.27 40.13 9.13
C ASN A 55 6.46 40.76 8.37
N PRO A 56 6.78 40.32 7.14
CA PRO A 56 6.08 39.29 6.36
C PRO A 56 6.32 37.87 6.91
N PRO A 57 5.36 36.93 6.71
CA PRO A 57 5.52 35.56 7.16
C PRO A 57 6.57 34.81 6.32
N LYS A 58 7.33 33.91 6.95
CA LYS A 58 8.22 32.97 6.28
C LYS A 58 7.69 31.54 6.36
N HIS A 59 8.13 30.73 5.41
CA HIS A 59 7.76 29.33 5.30
C HIS A 59 8.99 28.42 5.35
N GLY A 60 8.90 27.34 6.14
CA GLY A 60 9.79 26.20 6.09
C GLY A 60 9.10 25.02 5.39
N TYR A 61 9.88 24.16 4.74
CA TYR A 61 9.36 22.99 4.01
C TYR A 61 10.08 21.72 4.43
N LEU A 62 9.34 20.61 4.47
CA LEU A 62 9.84 19.27 4.80
C LEU A 62 9.17 18.23 3.91
N GLN A 63 9.94 17.24 3.46
CA GLN A 63 9.42 16.09 2.74
C GLN A 63 9.34 14.88 3.67
N VAL A 64 8.19 14.21 3.69
CA VAL A 64 7.96 12.97 4.46
C VAL A 64 7.63 11.85 3.49
N ASN A 65 8.47 10.81 3.48
CA ASN A 65 8.27 9.62 2.66
C ASN A 65 7.56 8.55 3.48
N VAL A 66 6.40 8.11 2.99
CA VAL A 66 5.59 7.08 3.64
C VAL A 66 5.51 5.87 2.71
N THR A 67 5.95 4.73 3.20
CA THR A 67 5.86 3.44 2.51
C THR A 67 4.74 2.63 3.14
N ILE A 68 3.81 2.14 2.33
CA ILE A 68 2.73 1.26 2.80
C ILE A 68 3.26 -0.16 2.79
N LEU A 69 3.10 -0.85 3.92
CA LEU A 69 3.49 -2.26 4.04
C LEU A 69 2.39 -3.14 3.45
N ASP A 70 2.84 -4.19 2.79
CA ASP A 70 2.00 -5.23 2.22
C ASP A 70 1.33 -6.05 3.34
N VAL A 71 0.07 -6.44 3.13
CA VAL A 71 -0.67 -7.37 3.97
C VAL A 71 -1.23 -8.46 3.06
N ASN A 72 -1.38 -9.68 3.57
CA ASN A 72 -1.96 -10.77 2.78
C ASN A 72 -3.48 -10.62 2.73
N ASP A 73 -3.98 -9.84 1.78
CA ASP A 73 -5.42 -9.58 1.61
C ASP A 73 -5.94 -9.83 0.20
N ASN A 74 -5.08 -10.27 -0.73
CA ASN A 74 -5.50 -10.76 -2.04
C ASN A 74 -5.30 -12.28 -2.10
N PRO A 75 -6.36 -13.08 -2.31
CA PRO A 75 -6.17 -14.51 -2.52
C PRO A 75 -5.60 -14.79 -3.93
N PRO A 76 -4.86 -15.89 -4.13
CA PRO A 76 -4.47 -16.33 -5.47
C PRO A 76 -5.70 -16.61 -6.35
N ILE A 77 -5.70 -16.10 -7.57
CA ILE A 77 -6.78 -16.27 -8.56
C ILE A 77 -6.23 -17.02 -9.77
N PHE A 78 -6.88 -18.12 -10.15
CA PHE A 78 -6.55 -18.86 -11.37
C PHE A 78 -6.98 -18.10 -12.63
N ASP A 79 -6.21 -18.24 -13.71
CA ASP A 79 -6.49 -17.61 -15.01
C ASP A 79 -7.84 -18.05 -15.62
N HIS A 80 -8.27 -19.27 -15.30
CA HIS A 80 -9.52 -19.88 -15.78
C HIS A 80 -10.28 -20.51 -14.62
N SER A 81 -11.62 -20.44 -14.69
CA SER A 81 -12.50 -21.13 -13.73
C SER A 81 -12.46 -22.64 -13.90
N ASP A 82 -12.30 -23.09 -15.13
CA ASP A 82 -12.32 -24.50 -15.52
C ASP A 82 -11.15 -24.78 -16.46
N TYR A 83 -10.45 -25.88 -16.19
CA TYR A 83 -9.41 -26.38 -17.06
C TYR A 83 -9.80 -27.76 -17.58
N ILE A 84 -10.13 -27.82 -18.87
CA ILE A 84 -10.61 -29.04 -19.53
C ILE A 84 -9.59 -29.46 -20.60
N VAL A 85 -9.08 -30.68 -20.48
CA VAL A 85 -8.16 -31.28 -21.45
C VAL A 85 -8.69 -32.65 -21.85
N SER A 86 -8.62 -32.96 -23.14
CA SER A 86 -8.87 -34.30 -23.67
C SER A 86 -7.54 -34.97 -24.00
N LEU A 87 -7.37 -36.22 -23.53
CA LEU A 87 -6.14 -36.98 -23.65
C LEU A 87 -6.44 -38.33 -24.32
N ASN A 88 -5.57 -38.76 -25.24
CA ASN A 88 -5.66 -40.10 -25.82
C ASN A 88 -5.14 -41.13 -24.79
N GLU A 89 -5.78 -42.29 -24.67
CA GLU A 89 -5.35 -43.38 -23.79
C GLU A 89 -3.92 -43.89 -24.10
N SER A 90 -3.44 -43.68 -25.32
CA SER A 90 -2.13 -44.16 -25.76
C SER A 90 -0.95 -43.27 -25.34
N VAL A 91 -1.17 -42.18 -24.60
CA VAL A 91 -0.07 -41.28 -24.20
C VAL A 91 0.82 -41.91 -23.11
N PRO A 92 2.15 -41.71 -23.19
CA PRO A 92 3.06 -42.30 -22.23
C PRO A 92 3.02 -41.60 -20.85
N PRO A 93 3.40 -42.30 -19.76
CA PRO A 93 3.57 -41.69 -18.45
C PRO A 93 4.59 -40.54 -18.47
N GLY A 94 4.31 -39.50 -17.68
CA GLY A 94 5.14 -38.29 -17.62
C GLY A 94 4.85 -37.25 -18.72
N THR A 95 3.88 -37.51 -19.60
CA THR A 95 3.40 -36.51 -20.56
C THR A 95 2.80 -35.31 -19.80
N PRO A 96 3.29 -34.07 -20.01
CA PRO A 96 2.65 -32.88 -19.46
C PRO A 96 1.22 -32.75 -20.02
N VAL A 97 0.23 -32.69 -19.13
CA VAL A 97 -1.19 -32.62 -19.53
C VAL A 97 -1.66 -31.17 -19.61
N LEU A 98 -1.34 -30.39 -18.59
CA LEU A 98 -1.82 -29.03 -18.41
C LEU A 98 -0.83 -28.25 -17.54
N GLN A 99 -0.69 -26.96 -17.84
CA GLN A 99 -0.10 -26.00 -16.94
C GLN A 99 -1.22 -25.09 -16.41
N VAL A 100 -1.38 -25.05 -15.09
CA VAL A 100 -2.26 -24.09 -14.42
C VAL A 100 -1.45 -22.92 -13.91
N MET A 101 -2.04 -21.74 -13.95
CA MET A 101 -1.44 -20.53 -13.43
C MET A 101 -2.47 -19.79 -12.56
N ALA A 102 -1.99 -19.29 -11.43
CA ALA A 102 -2.70 -18.36 -10.58
C ALA A 102 -1.84 -17.14 -10.33
N THR A 103 -2.49 -16.00 -10.11
CA THR A 103 -1.87 -14.72 -9.81
C THR A 103 -2.39 -14.19 -8.49
N ASP A 104 -1.49 -13.60 -7.71
CA ASP A 104 -1.77 -12.93 -6.46
C ASP A 104 -1.19 -11.52 -6.55
N ASN A 105 -1.95 -10.51 -6.12
CA ASN A 105 -1.54 -9.11 -6.25
C ASN A 105 -0.68 -8.63 -5.09
N ASP A 106 -0.53 -9.40 -4.01
CA ASP A 106 0.30 -9.07 -2.85
C ASP A 106 1.80 -9.05 -3.19
N LEU A 107 2.69 -8.87 -2.20
CA LEU A 107 4.14 -8.87 -2.42
C LEU A 107 4.90 -9.95 -1.64
N GLY A 108 6.02 -10.37 -2.22
CA GLY A 108 6.99 -11.23 -1.56
C GLY A 108 6.37 -12.56 -1.13
N ASP A 109 6.48 -12.87 0.16
CA ASP A 109 5.94 -14.11 0.71
C ASP A 109 4.41 -14.17 0.68
N ASN A 110 3.72 -13.02 0.70
CA ASN A 110 2.26 -12.99 0.65
C ASN A 110 1.73 -13.41 -0.73
N ALA A 111 2.47 -13.13 -1.80
CA ALA A 111 2.13 -13.56 -3.17
C ALA A 111 2.73 -14.92 -3.58
N LYS A 112 3.27 -15.70 -2.62
CA LYS A 112 3.88 -17.00 -2.94
C LYS A 112 2.82 -18.09 -3.05
N ILE A 113 2.64 -18.60 -4.26
CA ILE A 113 1.60 -19.60 -4.57
C ILE A 113 2.14 -21.03 -4.46
N THR A 114 1.39 -21.91 -3.82
CA THR A 114 1.65 -23.36 -3.76
C THR A 114 0.44 -24.12 -4.31
N TYR A 115 0.69 -25.04 -5.24
CA TYR A 115 -0.35 -25.85 -5.89
C TYR A 115 -0.43 -27.24 -5.27
N TYR A 116 -1.64 -27.75 -5.08
CA TYR A 116 -1.91 -29.11 -4.61
C TYR A 116 -3.15 -29.68 -5.30
N LEU A 117 -3.27 -31.02 -5.28
CA LEU A 117 -4.37 -31.81 -5.85
C LEU A 117 -5.09 -32.56 -4.74
#